data_AF-A0A7J2H632-F1
#
_entry.id   AF-A0A7J2H632-F1
#
_cell.length_a   1.000
_cell.length_b   1.000
_cell.length_c   1.000
_cell.angle_alpha   90.00
_cell.angle_beta   90.00
_cell.angle_gamma   90.00
#
_symmetry.space_group_name_H-M   'P 1'
#
loop_
_entity.id
_entity.type
_entity.pdbx_description
1 polymer ?
#
loop_
_entity_poly.entity_id
_entity_poly.type
_entity_poly.pdbx_seq_one_letter_code
_entity_poly.pdbx_strand_id
1 'polypeptide(L)'
;MPWLGIEQRVNEERARVVMEELALIVRRTIGLVEVKTSRGWVKFRVYEVEGVIEGVAAVLASRLGVPVFESGRHLILGEASARLWDEGVKVAFPNGDSEIIPIFTFDGFLDLRMPTSNVRGVKATMIVGGKVYELPLKLNDLLEIYSRGRNLVEKIEKAASVYGLERIVSREALESLRKSKREVRVEVDYETGFVFLLEGGRMKTIPLSRYFIELIYGGELEKAKSLYEGAPESTRVELAELIRDEYEVARSLGLEARVQRLKSIAEKLGLSL
;
A
#
# COMPACT_ATOMS: atom_id res chain seq x y z
N MET A 1 -10.87 -6.90 -17.76
CA MET A 1 -10.78 -7.51 -19.10
C MET A 1 -10.68 -9.00 -18.95
N PRO A 2 -11.23 -9.79 -19.89
CA PRO A 2 -11.15 -11.25 -19.82
C PRO A 2 -9.72 -11.75 -20.05
N TRP A 3 -9.41 -12.90 -19.45
CA TRP A 3 -8.12 -13.56 -19.59
C TRP A 3 -8.28 -14.88 -20.30
N LEU A 4 -7.33 -15.18 -21.19
CA LEU A 4 -7.18 -16.48 -21.79
C LEU A 4 -5.82 -17.05 -21.41
N GLY A 5 -5.79 -18.26 -20.88
CA GLY A 5 -4.55 -18.96 -20.53
C GLY A 5 -4.36 -20.19 -21.38
N ILE A 6 -3.24 -20.30 -22.08
CA ILE A 6 -2.88 -21.50 -22.86
C ILE A 6 -1.67 -22.14 -22.20
N GLU A 7 -1.68 -23.47 -22.03
CA GLU A 7 -0.56 -24.18 -21.40
C GLU A 7 0.79 -23.77 -22.03
N GLN A 8 1.79 -23.50 -21.19
CA GLN A 8 3.06 -22.89 -21.58
C GLN A 8 3.80 -23.62 -22.71
N ARG A 9 3.59 -24.94 -22.85
CA ARG A 9 4.22 -25.79 -23.87
C ARG A 9 3.83 -25.43 -25.30
N VAL A 10 2.72 -24.71 -25.50
CA VAL A 10 2.32 -24.22 -26.82
C VAL A 10 3.19 -23.02 -27.20
N ASN A 11 3.71 -23.03 -28.43
CA ASN A 11 4.46 -21.91 -28.99
C ASN A 11 3.55 -20.67 -29.09
N GLU A 12 4.11 -19.48 -28.78
CA GLU A 12 3.35 -18.23 -28.72
C GLU A 12 2.75 -17.80 -30.07
N GLU A 13 3.47 -17.99 -31.17
CA GLU A 13 3.00 -17.65 -32.51
C GLU A 13 1.81 -18.51 -32.89
N ARG A 14 1.90 -19.82 -32.64
CA ARG A 14 0.79 -20.75 -32.84
C ARG A 14 -0.42 -20.38 -31.97
N ALA A 15 -0.19 -19.98 -30.71
CA ALA A 15 -1.26 -19.55 -29.82
C ALA A 15 -1.99 -18.30 -30.35
N ARG A 16 -1.23 -17.31 -30.88
CA ARG A 16 -1.78 -16.08 -31.47
C ARG A 16 -2.63 -16.36 -32.70
N VAL A 17 -2.13 -17.15 -33.64
CA VAL A 17 -2.87 -17.50 -34.86
C VAL A 17 -4.23 -18.10 -34.53
N VAL A 18 -4.28 -19.09 -33.62
CA VAL A 18 -5.55 -19.76 -33.28
C VAL A 18 -6.49 -18.84 -32.49
N MET A 19 -5.97 -17.88 -31.71
CA MET A 19 -6.80 -16.85 -31.07
C MET A 19 -7.41 -15.88 -32.09
N GLU A 20 -6.63 -15.42 -33.08
CA GLU A 20 -7.08 -14.51 -34.14
C GLU A 20 -8.13 -15.16 -35.05
N GLU A 21 -8.00 -16.46 -35.35
CA GLU A 21 -9.01 -17.25 -36.07
C GLU A 21 -10.37 -17.28 -35.35
N LEU A 22 -10.38 -17.12 -34.02
CA LEU A 22 -11.60 -17.02 -33.20
C LEU A 22 -12.07 -15.58 -33.00
N ALA A 23 -11.55 -14.64 -33.80
CA ALA A 23 -11.83 -13.22 -33.73
C ALA A 23 -11.50 -12.58 -32.36
N LEU A 24 -10.52 -13.15 -31.63
CA LEU A 24 -10.01 -12.57 -30.39
C LEU A 24 -8.83 -11.65 -30.67
N ILE A 25 -8.85 -10.47 -30.07
CA ILE A 25 -7.76 -9.50 -30.18
C ILE A 25 -6.90 -9.58 -28.91
N VAL A 26 -5.65 -10.01 -29.05
CA VAL A 26 -4.69 -10.03 -27.93
C VAL A 26 -4.22 -8.60 -27.65
N ARG A 27 -4.57 -8.06 -26.48
CA ARG A 27 -4.14 -6.72 -26.04
C ARG A 27 -2.74 -6.73 -25.46
N ARG A 28 -2.47 -7.67 -24.56
CA ARG A 28 -1.15 -7.83 -23.93
C ARG A 28 -0.95 -9.24 -23.38
N THR A 29 0.30 -9.63 -23.26
CA THR A 29 0.71 -10.83 -22.54
C THR A 29 0.89 -10.47 -21.06
N ILE A 30 0.17 -11.15 -20.16
CA ILE A 30 0.24 -10.94 -18.71
C ILE A 30 1.46 -11.67 -18.12
N GLY A 31 1.82 -12.83 -18.68
CA GLY A 31 2.94 -13.64 -18.22
C GLY A 31 2.54 -15.09 -17.94
N LEU A 32 3.26 -15.74 -17.03
CA LEU A 32 2.98 -17.11 -16.62
C LEU A 32 2.18 -17.15 -15.32
N VAL A 33 1.08 -17.91 -15.33
CA VAL A 33 0.21 -18.13 -14.17
C VAL A 33 0.04 -19.62 -13.96
N GLU A 34 0.16 -20.09 -12.72
CA GLU A 34 -0.14 -21.48 -12.38
C GLU A 34 -1.54 -21.58 -11.78
N VAL A 35 -2.35 -22.53 -12.24
CA VAL A 35 -3.67 -22.82 -11.69
C VAL A 35 -3.69 -24.25 -11.16
N LYS A 36 -4.24 -24.43 -9.95
CA LYS A 36 -4.39 -25.73 -9.30
C LYS A 36 -5.65 -26.43 -9.84
N THR A 37 -5.44 -27.36 -10.74
CA THR A 37 -6.48 -28.20 -11.36
C THR A 37 -6.69 -29.50 -10.58
N SER A 38 -7.76 -30.24 -10.89
CA SER A 38 -7.93 -31.63 -10.44
C SER A 38 -6.76 -32.54 -10.89
N ARG A 39 -6.04 -32.16 -11.94
CA ARG A 39 -4.86 -32.86 -12.49
C ARG A 39 -3.52 -32.31 -11.98
N GLY A 40 -3.54 -31.44 -10.97
CA GLY A 40 -2.35 -30.82 -10.39
C GLY A 40 -2.14 -29.36 -10.81
N TRP A 41 -0.93 -28.84 -10.62
CA TRP A 41 -0.60 -27.47 -11.01
C TRP A 41 -0.26 -27.40 -12.50
N VAL A 42 -0.99 -26.57 -13.24
CA VAL A 42 -0.74 -26.36 -14.68
C VAL A 42 -0.28 -24.92 -14.91
N LYS A 43 0.81 -24.76 -15.67
CA LYS A 43 1.39 -23.47 -16.05
C LYS A 43 0.78 -22.98 -17.35
N PHE A 44 0.19 -21.80 -17.32
CA PHE A 44 -0.42 -21.15 -18.48
C PHE A 44 0.33 -19.87 -18.82
N ARG A 45 0.52 -19.62 -20.11
CA ARG A 45 0.80 -18.30 -20.63
C ARG A 45 -0.52 -17.55 -20.78
N VAL A 46 -0.65 -16.44 -20.08
CA VAL A 46 -1.90 -15.70 -19.95
C VAL A 46 -1.88 -14.45 -20.81
N TYR A 47 -2.97 -14.24 -21.52
CA TYR A 47 -3.22 -13.13 -22.41
C TYR A 47 -4.44 -12.36 -21.93
N GLU A 48 -4.34 -11.04 -21.94
CA GLU A 48 -5.51 -10.18 -21.89
C GLU A 48 -6.05 -10.04 -23.31
N VAL A 49 -7.31 -10.40 -23.49
CA VAL A 49 -7.95 -10.45 -24.82
C VAL A 49 -9.20 -9.59 -24.86
N GLU A 50 -9.59 -9.19 -26.06
CA GLU A 50 -10.91 -8.63 -26.36
C GLU A 50 -11.70 -9.55 -27.28
N GLY A 51 -13.01 -9.62 -27.04
CA GLY A 51 -13.95 -10.50 -27.74
C GLY A 51 -14.80 -11.32 -26.78
N VAL A 52 -15.72 -12.12 -27.34
CA VAL A 52 -16.53 -13.07 -26.57
C VAL A 52 -15.66 -14.27 -26.21
N ILE A 53 -15.38 -14.45 -24.92
CA ILE A 53 -14.48 -15.52 -24.45
C ILE A 53 -15.23 -16.76 -23.96
N GLU A 54 -16.54 -16.66 -23.72
CA GLU A 54 -17.31 -17.78 -23.16
C GLU A 54 -17.31 -18.99 -24.10
N GLY A 55 -16.80 -20.12 -23.61
CA GLY A 55 -16.69 -21.37 -24.36
C GLY A 55 -15.45 -21.49 -25.26
N VAL A 56 -14.65 -20.43 -25.40
CA VAL A 56 -13.41 -20.44 -26.21
C VAL A 56 -12.41 -21.46 -25.69
N ALA A 57 -12.28 -21.61 -24.38
CA ALA A 57 -11.31 -22.52 -23.78
C ALA A 57 -11.51 -23.97 -24.26
N ALA A 58 -12.76 -24.42 -24.40
CA ALA A 58 -13.06 -25.76 -24.88
C ALA A 58 -12.65 -25.97 -26.34
N VAL A 59 -12.93 -24.98 -27.20
CA VAL A 59 -12.53 -25.01 -28.62
C VAL A 59 -11.01 -25.07 -28.76
N LEU A 60 -10.30 -24.20 -28.03
CA LEU A 60 -8.85 -24.12 -28.09
C LEU A 60 -8.17 -25.35 -27.48
N ALA A 61 -8.69 -25.89 -26.37
CA ALA A 61 -8.13 -27.08 -25.74
C ALA A 61 -8.18 -28.29 -26.68
N SER A 62 -9.28 -28.44 -27.42
CA SER A 62 -9.43 -29.48 -28.45
C SER A 62 -8.47 -29.25 -29.64
N ARG A 63 -8.41 -28.03 -30.20
CA ARG A 63 -7.54 -27.71 -31.36
C ARG A 63 -6.05 -27.81 -31.07
N LEU A 64 -5.63 -27.40 -29.87
CA LEU A 64 -4.22 -27.35 -29.49
C LEU A 64 -3.75 -28.63 -28.79
N GLY A 65 -4.66 -29.48 -28.34
CA GLY A 65 -4.33 -30.70 -27.59
C GLY A 65 -3.72 -30.40 -26.22
N VAL A 66 -4.01 -29.24 -25.64
CA VAL A 66 -3.50 -28.80 -24.33
C VAL A 66 -4.62 -28.25 -23.43
N PRO A 67 -4.46 -28.20 -22.10
CA PRO A 67 -5.35 -27.44 -21.25
C PRO A 67 -5.33 -25.95 -21.61
N VAL A 68 -6.52 -25.35 -21.63
CA VAL A 68 -6.71 -23.91 -21.85
C VAL A 68 -7.71 -23.42 -20.83
N PHE A 69 -7.54 -22.20 -20.33
CA PHE A 69 -8.55 -21.57 -19.49
C PHE A 69 -9.07 -20.26 -20.09
N GLU A 70 -10.30 -19.94 -19.73
CA GLU A 70 -10.91 -18.63 -19.93
C GLU A 70 -11.32 -18.03 -18.58
N SER A 71 -11.28 -16.70 -18.48
CA SER A 71 -11.77 -15.92 -17.34
C SER A 71 -12.47 -14.68 -17.86
N GLY A 72 -13.60 -14.32 -17.26
CA GLY A 72 -14.38 -13.17 -17.67
C GLY A 72 -15.55 -12.92 -16.72
N ARG A 73 -16.41 -11.98 -17.08
CA ARG A 73 -17.59 -11.62 -16.27
C ARG A 73 -18.57 -12.78 -16.07
N HIS A 74 -18.60 -13.72 -17.01
CA HIS A 74 -19.39 -14.94 -16.94
C HIS A 74 -18.90 -15.93 -15.88
N LEU A 75 -17.74 -15.69 -15.29
CA LEU A 75 -17.14 -16.51 -14.23
C LEU A 75 -17.01 -15.75 -12.91
N ILE A 76 -17.90 -14.80 -12.66
CA ILE A 76 -18.12 -14.26 -11.32
C ILE A 76 -18.94 -15.29 -10.53
N LEU A 77 -18.37 -15.77 -9.43
CA LEU A 77 -18.94 -16.80 -8.58
C LEU A 77 -19.43 -16.15 -7.28
N GLY A 78 -20.71 -16.35 -6.95
CA GLY A 78 -21.36 -15.74 -5.80
C GLY A 78 -22.11 -14.45 -6.16
N GLU A 79 -22.55 -13.73 -5.13
CA GLU A 79 -23.40 -12.55 -5.27
C GLU A 79 -22.58 -11.26 -5.19
N ALA A 80 -22.42 -10.57 -6.31
CA ALA A 80 -21.77 -9.25 -6.33
C ALA A 80 -22.49 -8.22 -5.44
N SER A 81 -23.81 -8.38 -5.22
CA SER A 81 -24.61 -7.58 -4.29
C SER A 81 -24.14 -7.67 -2.84
N ALA A 82 -23.58 -8.80 -2.43
CA ALA A 82 -23.00 -8.99 -1.09
C ALA A 82 -21.65 -8.27 -0.93
N ARG A 83 -21.15 -7.60 -1.98
CA ARG A 83 -19.82 -6.97 -2.06
C ARG A 83 -18.66 -7.94 -1.79
N LEU A 84 -18.90 -9.23 -1.92
CA LEU A 84 -17.88 -10.26 -1.78
C LEU A 84 -18.18 -11.36 -2.78
N TRP A 85 -17.27 -11.61 -3.71
CA TRP A 85 -17.42 -12.64 -4.73
C TRP A 85 -16.07 -13.20 -5.15
N ASP A 86 -16.08 -14.38 -5.76
CA ASP A 86 -14.89 -14.95 -6.37
C ASP A 86 -14.90 -14.72 -7.88
N GLU A 87 -13.72 -14.47 -8.46
CA GLU A 87 -13.50 -14.50 -9.89
C GLU A 87 -12.83 -15.83 -10.26
N GLY A 88 -13.50 -16.58 -11.13
CA GLY A 88 -13.07 -17.89 -11.57
C GLY A 88 -12.34 -17.91 -12.91
N VAL A 89 -11.68 -19.04 -13.15
CA VAL A 89 -11.32 -19.50 -14.48
C VAL A 89 -12.05 -20.79 -14.78
N LYS A 90 -12.47 -20.97 -16.02
CA LYS A 90 -12.91 -22.27 -16.53
C LYS A 90 -11.74 -22.89 -17.28
N VAL A 91 -11.17 -23.96 -16.73
CA VAL A 91 -10.13 -24.76 -17.39
C VAL A 91 -10.81 -25.85 -18.19
N ALA A 92 -10.54 -25.91 -19.49
CA ALA A 92 -10.97 -26.97 -20.38
C ALA A 92 -9.78 -27.87 -20.74
N PHE A 93 -10.02 -29.17 -20.76
CA PHE A 93 -9.02 -30.19 -21.09
C PHE A 93 -9.23 -30.75 -22.50
N PRO A 94 -8.18 -31.28 -23.14
CA PRO A 94 -8.28 -31.83 -24.50
C PRO A 94 -9.26 -33.00 -24.66
N ASN A 95 -9.57 -33.70 -23.58
CA ASN A 95 -10.52 -34.81 -23.57
C ASN A 95 -11.99 -34.37 -23.44
N GLY A 96 -12.27 -33.06 -23.43
CA GLY A 96 -13.63 -32.51 -23.36
C GLY A 96 -14.09 -32.16 -21.93
N ASP A 97 -13.38 -32.62 -20.90
CA ASP A 97 -13.68 -32.24 -19.52
C ASP A 97 -13.42 -30.75 -19.27
N SER A 98 -14.14 -30.17 -18.31
CA SER A 98 -13.84 -28.82 -17.82
C SER A 98 -14.13 -28.67 -16.34
N GLU A 99 -13.46 -27.72 -15.71
CA GLU A 99 -13.66 -27.38 -14.30
C GLU A 99 -13.58 -25.87 -14.09
N ILE A 100 -14.34 -25.35 -13.12
CA ILE A 100 -14.33 -23.94 -12.74
C ILE A 100 -13.58 -23.80 -11.43
N ILE A 101 -12.57 -22.94 -11.40
CA ILE A 101 -11.66 -22.76 -10.27
C ILE A 101 -11.65 -21.29 -9.86
N PRO A 102 -12.01 -20.94 -8.61
CA PRO A 102 -11.87 -19.58 -8.11
C PRO A 102 -10.39 -19.21 -7.97
N ILE A 103 -9.97 -18.15 -8.64
CA ILE A 103 -8.57 -17.68 -8.66
C ILE A 103 -8.37 -16.36 -7.94
N PHE A 104 -9.40 -15.52 -7.83
CA PHE A 104 -9.39 -14.34 -6.97
C PHE A 104 -10.64 -14.28 -6.12
N THR A 105 -10.49 -13.70 -4.94
CA THR A 105 -11.59 -13.20 -4.12
C THR A 105 -11.58 -11.68 -4.20
N PHE A 106 -12.72 -11.10 -4.54
CA PHE A 106 -12.91 -9.65 -4.54
C PHE A 106 -13.75 -9.23 -3.34
N ASP A 107 -13.18 -8.37 -2.52
CA ASP A 107 -13.80 -7.74 -1.35
C ASP A 107 -14.09 -6.27 -1.67
N GLY A 108 -15.35 -5.98 -1.97
CA GLY A 108 -15.86 -4.66 -2.32
C GLY A 108 -16.06 -3.71 -1.13
N PHE A 109 -15.87 -4.16 0.11
CA PHE A 109 -15.78 -3.22 1.25
C PHE A 109 -14.40 -2.59 1.33
N LEU A 110 -13.37 -3.33 0.91
CA LEU A 110 -11.98 -2.91 0.92
C LEU A 110 -11.43 -2.58 -0.48
N ASP A 111 -12.25 -2.71 -1.52
CA ASP A 111 -11.85 -2.69 -2.93
C ASP A 111 -10.56 -3.49 -3.17
N LEU A 112 -10.54 -4.70 -2.64
CA LEU A 112 -9.38 -5.57 -2.54
C LEU A 112 -9.62 -6.81 -3.40
N ARG A 113 -8.65 -7.16 -4.25
CA ARG A 113 -8.66 -8.35 -5.08
C ARG A 113 -7.49 -9.25 -4.68
N MET A 114 -7.80 -10.34 -4.00
CA MET A 114 -6.81 -11.26 -3.43
C MET A 114 -6.75 -12.57 -4.22
N PRO A 115 -5.55 -13.04 -4.62
CA PRO A 115 -5.39 -14.38 -5.18
C PRO A 115 -5.80 -15.44 -4.16
N THR A 116 -6.49 -16.49 -4.62
CA THR A 116 -6.82 -17.66 -3.80
C THR A 116 -5.63 -18.60 -3.69
N SER A 117 -5.76 -19.66 -2.88
CA SER A 117 -4.76 -20.73 -2.81
C SER A 117 -4.66 -21.59 -4.09
N ASN A 118 -5.55 -21.37 -5.06
CA ASN A 118 -5.60 -22.12 -6.31
C ASN A 118 -4.78 -21.48 -7.44
N VAL A 119 -4.15 -20.33 -7.21
CA VAL A 119 -3.41 -19.61 -8.26
C VAL A 119 -2.05 -19.12 -7.77
N ARG A 120 -1.05 -19.10 -8.66
CA ARG A 120 0.28 -18.53 -8.44
C ARG A 120 0.73 -17.69 -9.63
N GLY A 121 1.64 -16.75 -9.41
CA GLY A 121 2.16 -15.87 -10.47
C GLY A 121 1.30 -14.63 -10.73
N VAL A 122 0.30 -14.38 -9.89
CA VAL A 122 -0.54 -13.17 -9.91
C VAL A 122 -0.38 -12.39 -8.62
N LYS A 123 -0.51 -11.07 -8.71
CA LYS A 123 -0.44 -10.18 -7.55
C LYS A 123 -1.84 -9.81 -7.06
N ALA A 124 -1.94 -9.61 -5.75
CA ALA A 124 -3.10 -8.95 -5.16
C ALA A 124 -3.10 -7.47 -5.53
N THR A 125 -4.28 -6.85 -5.57
CA THR A 125 -4.43 -5.42 -5.85
C THR A 125 -5.47 -4.79 -4.95
N MET A 126 -5.28 -3.53 -4.59
CA MET A 126 -6.23 -2.74 -3.80
C MET A 126 -6.48 -1.39 -4.48
N ILE A 127 -7.73 -0.90 -4.46
CA ILE A 127 -8.06 0.44 -4.94
C ILE A 127 -8.12 1.40 -3.75
N VAL A 128 -7.30 2.45 -3.75
CA VAL A 128 -7.28 3.49 -2.71
C VAL A 128 -7.39 4.86 -3.36
N GLY A 129 -8.42 5.63 -2.99
CA GLY A 129 -8.67 6.95 -3.56
C GLY A 129 -8.77 6.96 -5.09
N GLY A 130 -9.38 5.91 -5.67
CA GLY A 130 -9.54 5.75 -7.13
C GLY A 130 -8.29 5.27 -7.88
N LYS A 131 -7.17 5.03 -7.21
CA LYS A 131 -5.94 4.48 -7.83
C LYS A 131 -5.76 3.02 -7.43
N VAL A 132 -5.33 2.20 -8.39
CA VAL A 132 -5.02 0.77 -8.18
C VAL A 132 -3.57 0.65 -7.71
N TYR A 133 -3.36 -0.09 -6.62
CA TYR A 133 -2.05 -0.42 -6.08
C TYR A 133 -1.85 -1.94 -6.09
N GLU A 134 -0.65 -2.38 -6.47
CA GLU A 134 -0.25 -3.78 -6.31
C GLU A 134 0.15 -4.06 -4.87
N LEU A 135 -0.22 -5.23 -4.37
CA LEU A 135 0.12 -5.68 -3.03
C LEU A 135 1.25 -6.71 -3.03
N PRO A 136 2.09 -6.72 -1.98
CA PRO A 136 2.02 -5.83 -0.81
C PRO A 136 2.51 -4.39 -1.12
N LEU A 137 1.90 -3.39 -0.47
CA LEU A 137 2.21 -1.95 -0.65
C LEU A 137 3.66 -1.65 -0.26
N LYS A 138 4.34 -0.87 -1.10
CA LYS A 138 5.69 -0.37 -0.83
C LYS A 138 5.63 0.92 0.00
N LEU A 139 6.77 1.35 0.52
CA LEU A 139 6.89 2.59 1.30
C LEU A 139 6.38 3.81 0.52
N ASN A 140 6.74 3.93 -0.76
CA ASN A 140 6.31 5.04 -1.60
C ASN A 140 4.78 5.06 -1.78
N ASP A 141 4.15 3.89 -1.91
CA ASP A 141 2.69 3.79 -2.03
C ASP A 141 2.02 4.29 -0.73
N LEU A 142 2.56 3.92 0.43
CA LEU A 142 2.06 4.35 1.73
C LEU A 142 2.20 5.87 1.95
N LEU A 143 3.35 6.44 1.59
CA LEU A 143 3.59 7.88 1.69
C LEU A 143 2.66 8.67 0.76
N GLU A 144 2.44 8.16 -0.44
CA GLU A 144 1.50 8.74 -1.39
C GLU A 144 0.06 8.68 -0.85
N ILE A 145 -0.36 7.55 -0.29
CA ILE A 145 -1.71 7.42 0.27
C ILE A 145 -1.88 8.35 1.47
N TYR A 146 -0.88 8.42 2.35
CA TYR A 146 -0.89 9.29 3.52
C TYR A 146 -1.02 10.77 3.15
N SER A 147 -0.29 11.24 2.14
CA SER A 147 -0.33 12.65 1.71
C SER A 147 -1.68 13.07 1.12
N ARG A 148 -2.47 12.11 0.64
CA ARG A 148 -3.79 12.35 0.03
C ARG A 148 -4.94 12.39 1.05
N GLY A 149 -4.73 11.95 2.29
CA GLY A 149 -5.72 12.08 3.36
C GLY A 149 -5.74 10.90 4.33
N ARG A 150 -5.97 11.21 5.61
CA ARG A 150 -5.94 10.23 6.72
C ARG A 150 -7.01 9.13 6.60
N ASN A 151 -8.17 9.46 6.05
CA ASN A 151 -9.26 8.51 5.78
C ASN A 151 -8.87 7.39 4.81
N LEU A 152 -7.90 7.64 3.90
CA LEU A 152 -7.41 6.62 2.98
C LEU A 152 -6.49 5.61 3.67
N VAL A 153 -5.80 6.04 4.74
CA VAL A 153 -4.90 5.19 5.53
C VAL A 153 -5.71 4.21 6.38
N GLU A 154 -6.83 4.64 6.96
CA GLU A 154 -7.73 3.76 7.73
C GLU A 154 -8.20 2.55 6.93
N LYS A 155 -8.36 2.71 5.60
CA LYS A 155 -8.73 1.60 4.72
C LYS A 155 -7.63 0.53 4.66
N ILE A 156 -6.36 0.96 4.62
CA ILE A 156 -5.20 0.05 4.65
C ILE A 156 -5.15 -0.68 5.99
N GLU A 157 -5.37 0.03 7.10
CA GLU A 157 -5.38 -0.55 8.44
C GLU A 157 -6.46 -1.63 8.58
N LYS A 158 -7.67 -1.36 8.07
CA LYS A 158 -8.76 -2.35 8.02
C LYS A 158 -8.42 -3.55 7.14
N ALA A 159 -7.81 -3.33 5.97
CA ALA A 159 -7.37 -4.44 5.12
C ALA A 159 -6.31 -5.29 5.83
N ALA A 160 -5.36 -4.66 6.53
CA ALA A 160 -4.31 -5.35 7.27
C ALA A 160 -4.84 -6.15 8.48
N SER A 161 -5.90 -5.68 9.14
CA SER A 161 -6.52 -6.43 10.25
C SER A 161 -7.27 -7.67 9.79
N VAL A 162 -7.89 -7.64 8.60
CA VAL A 162 -8.65 -8.76 8.04
C VAL A 162 -7.75 -9.78 7.34
N TYR A 163 -6.85 -9.32 6.45
CA TYR A 163 -6.05 -10.19 5.58
C TYR A 163 -4.62 -10.41 6.07
N GLY A 164 -4.22 -9.72 7.15
CA GLY A 164 -2.88 -9.79 7.73
C GLY A 164 -1.93 -8.75 7.16
N LEU A 165 -1.13 -8.16 8.06
CA LEU A 165 -0.24 -7.04 7.76
C LEU A 165 0.76 -7.34 6.63
N GLU A 166 1.38 -8.51 6.63
CA GLU A 166 2.41 -8.89 5.65
C GLU A 166 1.88 -9.09 4.24
N ARG A 167 0.56 -9.31 4.08
CA ARG A 167 -0.08 -9.41 2.76
C ARG A 167 -0.43 -8.05 2.18
N ILE A 168 -0.65 -7.07 3.05
CA ILE A 168 -1.07 -5.72 2.65
C ILE A 168 0.12 -4.78 2.54
N VAL A 169 1.11 -4.88 3.42
CA VAL A 169 2.27 -3.98 3.47
C VAL A 169 3.56 -4.79 3.37
N SER A 170 4.48 -4.33 2.53
CA SER A 170 5.72 -5.06 2.26
C SER A 170 6.61 -5.06 3.50
N ARG A 171 7.39 -6.13 3.69
CA ARG A 171 8.30 -6.23 4.85
C ARG A 171 9.31 -5.08 4.86
N GLU A 172 9.82 -4.69 3.70
CA GLU A 172 10.75 -3.56 3.54
C GLU A 172 10.11 -2.25 3.96
N ALA A 173 8.83 -2.04 3.63
CA ALA A 173 8.08 -0.86 4.04
C ALA A 173 7.86 -0.86 5.57
N LEU A 174 7.48 -2.01 6.15
CA LEU A 174 7.33 -2.15 7.61
C LEU A 174 8.65 -1.90 8.35
N GLU A 175 9.76 -2.44 7.85
CA GLU A 175 11.08 -2.19 8.41
C GLU A 175 11.49 -0.74 8.28
N SER A 176 11.21 -0.08 7.15
CA SER A 176 11.51 1.34 6.97
C SER A 176 10.69 2.22 7.92
N LEU A 177 9.41 1.91 8.12
CA LEU A 177 8.54 2.57 9.10
C LEU A 177 8.93 2.28 10.55
N ARG A 178 9.57 1.14 10.82
CA ARG A 178 10.16 0.81 12.12
C ARG A 178 11.51 1.50 12.34
N LYS A 179 12.31 1.66 11.29
CA LYS A 179 13.59 2.39 11.30
C LYS A 179 13.38 3.89 11.47
N SER A 180 12.34 4.47 10.88
CA SER A 180 11.94 5.86 11.17
C SER A 180 11.43 6.06 12.60
N LYS A 181 11.15 4.99 13.34
CA LYS A 181 10.85 4.99 14.79
C LYS A 181 12.05 4.66 15.69
N ARG A 182 13.25 4.34 15.18
CA ARG A 182 14.39 3.88 16.02
C ARG A 182 15.62 4.78 15.90
N GLU A 183 15.96 5.36 17.07
CA GLU A 183 17.13 6.16 17.45
C GLU A 183 17.44 7.39 16.60
N VAL A 184 16.68 8.47 16.83
CA VAL A 184 17.24 9.81 16.70
C VAL A 184 18.14 10.02 17.91
N ARG A 185 19.46 9.91 17.74
CA ARG A 185 20.37 10.45 18.76
C ARG A 185 20.35 11.96 18.61
N VAL A 186 19.82 12.62 19.62
CA VAL A 186 19.73 14.08 19.71
C VAL A 186 20.91 14.53 20.56
N GLU A 187 21.92 15.11 19.94
CA GLU A 187 22.98 15.82 20.65
C GLU A 187 22.69 17.31 20.55
N VAL A 188 22.64 17.97 21.71
CA VAL A 188 22.32 19.39 21.80
C VAL A 188 23.59 20.12 22.19
N ASP A 189 24.03 21.02 21.31
CA ASP A 189 25.11 21.94 21.61
C ASP A 189 24.48 23.29 21.98
N TYR A 190 24.40 23.53 23.29
CA TYR A 190 23.85 24.76 23.84
C TYR A 190 24.79 25.96 23.67
N GLU A 191 26.08 25.76 23.43
CA GLU A 191 27.03 26.85 23.19
C GLU A 191 26.84 27.43 21.79
N THR A 192 26.64 26.57 20.79
CA THR A 192 26.43 26.99 19.40
C THR A 192 24.96 27.18 19.03
N GLY A 193 24.03 26.72 19.87
CA GLY A 193 22.59 26.86 19.65
C GLY A 193 22.04 25.91 18.57
N PHE A 194 22.69 24.76 18.36
CA PHE A 194 22.31 23.77 17.36
C PHE A 194 21.98 22.41 17.98
N VAL A 195 21.12 21.68 17.26
CA VAL A 195 20.74 20.31 17.56
C VAL A 195 21.19 19.43 16.40
N PHE A 196 21.97 18.41 16.72
CA PHE A 196 22.39 17.38 15.79
C PHE A 196 21.45 16.19 15.91
N LEU A 197 20.71 15.92 14.84
CA LEU A 197 19.84 14.77 14.71
C LEU A 197 20.58 13.73 13.87
N LEU A 198 20.90 12.60 14.49
CA LEU A 198 21.51 11.47 13.79
C LEU A 198 20.41 10.48 13.41
N GLU A 199 20.00 10.51 12.14
CA GLU A 199 18.95 9.66 11.58
C GLU A 199 19.56 8.72 10.53
N GLY A 200 19.60 7.42 10.82
CA GLY A 200 20.03 6.40 9.84
C GLY A 200 21.43 6.63 9.26
N GLY A 201 22.36 7.19 10.05
CA GLY A 201 23.73 7.49 9.62
C GLY A 201 23.91 8.83 8.89
N ARG A 202 22.85 9.64 8.75
CA ARG A 202 22.94 11.02 8.27
C ARG A 202 22.79 11.98 9.44
N MET A 203 23.74 12.90 9.56
CA MET A 203 23.69 13.99 10.54
C MET A 203 22.92 15.16 9.93
N LYS A 204 21.87 15.61 10.61
CA LYS A 204 21.12 16.81 10.27
C LYS A 204 21.29 17.82 11.40
N THR A 205 21.79 19.00 11.07
CA THR A 205 21.92 20.11 12.02
C THR A 205 20.74 21.04 11.85
N ILE A 206 20.05 21.36 12.95
CA ILE A 206 18.97 22.35 12.97
C ILE A 206 19.18 23.32 14.14
N PRO A 207 18.74 24.58 14.03
CA PRO A 207 18.76 25.50 15.15
C PRO A 207 17.94 24.98 16.34
N LEU A 208 18.44 25.18 17.55
CA LEU A 208 17.79 24.75 18.79
C LEU A 208 16.40 25.37 18.96
N SER A 209 16.27 26.66 18.68
CA SER A 209 14.99 27.39 18.70
C SER A 209 13.95 26.73 17.80
N ARG A 210 14.34 26.40 16.57
CA ARG A 210 13.48 25.72 15.61
C ARG A 210 13.09 24.33 16.09
N TYR A 211 14.05 23.54 16.57
CA TYR A 211 13.78 22.19 17.07
C TYR A 211 12.81 22.21 18.26
N PHE A 212 13.01 23.16 19.18
CA PHE A 212 12.17 23.33 20.36
C PHE A 212 10.72 23.64 20.00
N ILE A 213 10.49 24.56 19.05
CA ILE A 213 9.15 24.86 18.53
C ILE A 213 8.55 23.67 17.77
N GLU A 214 9.35 22.94 16.98
CA GLU A 214 8.91 21.71 16.31
C GLU A 214 8.45 20.65 17.33
N LEU A 215 9.12 20.50 18.47
CA LEU A 215 8.68 19.58 19.55
C LEU A 215 7.33 20.02 20.15
N ILE A 216 7.16 21.31 20.44
CA ILE A 216 5.92 21.86 21.02
C ILE A 216 4.76 21.69 20.03
N TYR A 217 4.95 22.09 18.77
CA TYR A 217 3.95 21.91 17.72
C TYR A 217 3.81 20.46 17.26
N GLY A 218 4.74 19.57 17.56
CA GLY A 218 4.61 18.12 17.39
C GLY A 218 3.80 17.44 18.50
N GLY A 219 3.58 18.12 19.62
CA GLY A 219 2.93 17.55 20.81
C GLY A 219 3.88 16.77 21.73
N GLU A 220 5.20 16.82 21.48
CA GLU A 220 6.24 16.17 22.27
C GLU A 220 6.65 17.03 23.48
N LEU A 221 5.66 17.45 24.28
CA LEU A 221 5.83 18.45 25.33
C LEU A 221 6.82 18.03 26.43
N GLU A 222 6.90 16.74 26.77
CA GLU A 222 7.86 16.26 27.77
C GLU A 222 9.30 16.37 27.27
N LYS A 223 9.57 16.11 25.99
CA LYS A 223 10.91 16.28 25.42
C LYS A 223 11.28 17.75 25.34
N ALA A 224 10.34 18.62 24.96
CA ALA A 224 10.56 20.06 24.99
C ALA A 224 10.91 20.52 26.41
N LYS A 225 10.17 20.03 27.42
CA LYS A 225 10.48 20.33 28.82
C LYS A 225 11.89 19.89 29.23
N SER A 226 12.27 18.65 28.95
CA SER A 226 13.61 18.16 29.28
C SER A 226 14.72 18.95 28.58
N LEU A 227 14.49 19.38 27.33
CA LEU A 227 15.42 20.25 26.59
C LEU A 227 15.59 21.61 27.27
N TYR A 228 14.48 22.20 27.71
CA TYR A 228 14.49 23.48 28.42
C TYR A 228 15.20 23.37 29.78
N GLU A 229 14.86 22.38 30.59
CA GLU A 229 15.45 22.19 31.93
C GLU A 229 16.93 21.82 31.88
N GLY A 230 17.37 21.12 30.83
CA GLY A 230 18.77 20.76 30.63
C GLY A 230 19.63 21.87 30.02
N ALA A 231 19.04 23.01 29.64
CA ALA A 231 19.75 24.09 28.97
C ALA A 231 20.41 25.07 29.97
N PRO A 232 21.56 25.68 29.59
CA PRO A 232 22.15 26.80 30.33
C PRO A 232 21.15 27.95 30.53
N GLU A 233 21.39 28.77 31.54
CA GLU A 233 20.47 29.86 31.91
C GLU A 233 20.24 30.87 30.77
N SER A 234 21.29 31.25 30.04
CA SER A 234 21.20 32.11 28.86
C SER A 234 20.24 31.54 27.81
N THR A 235 20.38 30.27 27.48
CA THR A 235 19.52 29.58 26.50
C THR A 235 18.09 29.42 27.01
N ARG A 236 17.88 29.20 28.30
CA ARG A 236 16.53 29.15 28.89
C ARG A 236 15.78 30.47 28.78
N VAL A 237 16.48 31.60 28.90
CA VAL A 237 15.89 32.92 28.67
C VAL A 237 15.46 33.07 27.22
N GLU A 238 16.34 32.73 26.26
CA GLU A 238 16.02 32.78 24.82
C GLU A 238 14.85 31.89 24.44
N LEU A 239 14.81 30.64 24.95
CA LEU A 239 13.70 29.72 24.67
C LEU A 239 12.38 30.18 25.32
N ALA A 240 12.43 30.85 26.47
CA ALA A 240 11.25 31.42 27.11
C ALA A 240 10.71 32.63 26.33
N GLU A 241 11.58 33.51 25.84
CA GLU A 241 11.21 34.61 24.95
C GLU A 241 10.59 34.08 23.65
N LEU A 242 11.19 33.05 23.06
CA LEU A 242 10.66 32.40 21.86
C LEU A 242 9.23 31.86 22.05
N ILE A 243 8.91 31.27 23.22
CA ILE A 243 7.53 30.83 23.52
C ILE A 243 6.57 32.03 23.55
N ARG A 244 6.98 33.16 24.16
CA ARG A 244 6.14 34.37 24.23
C ARG A 244 5.90 34.96 22.84
N ASP A 245 6.95 35.07 22.04
CA ASP A 245 6.87 35.58 20.67
C ASP A 245 5.96 34.71 19.81
N GLU A 246 6.16 33.38 19.83
CA GLU A 246 5.32 32.44 19.10
C GLU A 246 3.87 32.44 19.60
N TYR A 247 3.63 32.70 20.89
CA TYR A 247 2.29 32.81 21.46
C TYR A 247 1.55 34.04 20.93
N GLU A 248 2.19 35.21 20.93
CA GLU A 248 1.60 36.44 20.39
C GLU A 248 1.35 36.33 18.87
N VAL A 249 2.27 35.72 18.12
CA VAL A 249 2.08 35.43 16.69
C VAL A 249 0.92 34.45 16.49
N ALA A 250 0.87 33.34 17.21
CA ALA A 250 -0.21 32.36 17.06
C ALA A 250 -1.58 32.93 17.46
N ARG A 251 -1.62 33.78 18.49
CA ARG A 251 -2.82 34.46 18.96
C ARG A 251 -3.32 35.49 17.95
N SER A 252 -2.44 36.32 17.40
CA SER A 252 -2.79 37.32 16.38
C SER A 252 -3.26 36.69 15.07
N LEU A 253 -2.75 35.51 14.73
CA LEU A 253 -3.16 34.73 13.55
C LEU A 253 -4.36 33.80 13.80
N GLY A 254 -4.93 33.76 15.01
CA GLY A 254 -6.09 32.92 15.33
C GLY A 254 -5.81 31.40 15.30
N LEU A 255 -4.56 30.98 15.52
CA LEU A 255 -4.15 29.57 15.46
C LEU A 255 -4.40 28.85 16.79
N GLU A 256 -5.66 28.61 17.14
CA GLU A 256 -6.08 28.11 18.46
C GLU A 256 -5.34 26.84 18.92
N ALA A 257 -5.11 25.87 18.02
CA ALA A 257 -4.40 24.64 18.36
C ALA A 257 -2.94 24.87 18.78
N ARG A 258 -2.28 25.90 18.21
CA ARG A 258 -0.92 26.28 18.58
C ARG A 258 -0.90 27.06 19.89
N VAL A 259 -1.85 27.98 20.06
CA VAL A 259 -2.06 28.73 21.31
C VAL A 259 -2.20 27.79 22.50
N GLN A 260 -3.02 26.74 22.37
CA GLN A 260 -3.21 25.75 23.45
C GLN A 260 -1.93 24.99 23.78
N ARG A 261 -1.12 24.62 22.78
CA ARG A 261 0.15 23.92 23.00
C ARG A 261 1.20 24.81 23.68
N LEU A 262 1.27 26.08 23.28
CA LEU A 262 2.16 27.08 23.88
C LEU A 262 1.75 27.37 25.34
N LYS A 263 0.46 27.49 25.63
CA LYS A 263 -0.03 27.58 27.02
C LYS A 263 0.34 26.35 27.84
N SER A 264 0.10 25.15 27.30
CA SER A 264 0.38 23.91 28.02
C SER A 264 1.85 23.74 28.36
N ILE A 265 2.77 24.10 27.44
CA ILE A 265 4.20 24.04 27.75
C ILE A 265 4.61 25.16 28.72
N ALA A 266 4.09 26.38 28.58
CA ALA A 266 4.39 27.48 29.49
C ALA A 266 3.96 27.17 30.93
N GLU A 267 2.76 26.62 31.13
CA GLU A 267 2.29 26.16 32.44
C GLU A 267 3.24 25.10 33.04
N LYS A 268 3.66 24.12 32.23
CA LYS A 268 4.60 23.07 32.66
C LYS A 268 5.99 23.60 33.02
N LEU A 269 6.40 24.73 32.43
CA LEU A 269 7.68 25.38 32.65
C LEU A 269 7.62 26.51 33.69
N GLY A 270 6.43 26.83 34.22
CA GLY A 270 6.23 27.94 35.16
C GLY A 270 6.40 29.33 34.52
N LEU A 271 6.18 29.44 33.21
CA LEU A 271 6.29 30.69 32.47
C LEU A 271 4.95 31.44 32.43
N SER A 272 4.99 32.76 32.65
CA SER A 272 3.85 33.64 32.37
C SER A 272 3.86 34.06 30.90
N LEU A 273 2.74 33.80 30.21
CA LEU A 273 2.44 34.24 28.85
C LEU A 273 1.47 35.42 28.86
#